data_AF-A0A9E3M867-F1
#
_entry.id   AF-A0A9E3M867-F1
#
_cell.length_a   1.000
_cell.length_b   1.000
_cell.length_c   1.000
_cell.angle_alpha   90.00
_cell.angle_beta   90.00
_cell.angle_gamma   90.00
#
_symmetry.space_group_name_H-M   'P 1'
#
loop_
_entity.id
_entity.type
_entity.pdbx_description
1 polymer ?
#
loop_
_entity_poly.entity_id
_entity_poly.type
_entity_poly.pdbx_seq_one_letter_code
_entity_poly.pdbx_strand_id
1 'polypeptide(L)'
;MNTFSLLRYLVISFLVAAIPMVASGSTTLTFEQLVLLMDASAERYKTMDIEMVAEGWQYDIDNKTKLKLKIKEEVLWRWAKSKSFCRVIRTDYVNSIDQPEFVTIETNVVSPKLCKRLKGALDGRIPRGYIYPGKYSDALSERRSMYRLMWNTWDSRDSTGETAVNYDEKNNYYIAIAKFSSREKSGKVKLYIDPSKDFIPVKKEYILHDGRVLMRYELDDFHQTKSGLWIPYRIFDILPLRHYRGIIKVLNVKVNEPIADDLFDFEFPVGTIVYDEILNLRYKIEDVNRPQSPVVDPCSEVTGTAVGTLPVKEEALAAAASKARELIAAHASTDTISSGIEVSPLTVMVTPNKYEYKLSVKGYGDTKPVLLNYKIESAELKLSAFKNLIDNDDRLVVNVNRLQSHTGFASGRLFLYFAGESNPVEITFVSAPLANAP
;
A
#
# COMPACT_ATOMS: atom_id res chain seq x y z
N MET A 1 90.13 21.54 35.97
CA MET A 1 90.09 21.81 34.51
C MET A 1 88.64 21.60 34.08
N ASN A 2 87.76 22.56 34.35
CA ASN A 2 87.43 23.78 33.55
C ASN A 2 86.89 23.39 32.17
N THR A 3 85.57 23.39 31.93
CA THR A 3 84.67 24.52 31.62
C THR A 3 85.03 25.30 30.35
N PHE A 4 84.00 25.53 29.51
CA PHE A 4 83.65 26.67 28.63
C PHE A 4 82.92 26.14 27.36
N SER A 5 81.59 26.32 27.19
CA SER A 5 80.88 27.56 26.72
C SER A 5 80.82 27.61 25.17
N LEU A 6 79.78 28.00 24.42
CA LEU A 6 78.49 28.67 24.63
C LEU A 6 77.63 28.53 23.33
N LEU A 7 76.30 28.42 23.50
CA LEU A 7 75.21 29.23 22.85
C LEU A 7 74.91 29.26 21.31
N ARG A 8 73.58 29.20 21.04
CA ARG A 8 72.74 29.80 19.94
C ARG A 8 72.42 28.88 18.74
N TYR A 9 71.22 28.78 18.14
CA TYR A 9 69.90 29.47 18.05
C TYR A 9 68.81 28.38 17.78
N LEU A 10 67.63 28.38 18.42
CA LEU A 10 66.31 28.88 17.94
C LEU A 10 65.54 27.94 16.97
N VAL A 11 64.21 27.90 17.13
CA VAL A 11 63.15 27.61 16.11
C VAL A 11 62.35 26.28 16.23
N ILE A 12 61.10 26.43 16.71
CA ILE A 12 59.82 25.84 16.24
C ILE A 12 59.52 24.35 16.52
N SER A 13 58.52 24.07 17.37
CA SER A 13 57.19 23.58 16.93
C SER A 13 56.30 23.11 18.08
N PHE A 14 55.12 23.71 18.14
CA PHE A 14 53.92 23.18 18.78
C PHE A 14 53.65 21.74 18.34
N LEU A 15 53.64 20.79 19.28
CA LEU A 15 52.88 19.55 19.12
C LEU A 15 51.41 19.90 19.44
N VAL A 16 50.69 20.42 18.44
CA VAL A 16 49.23 20.30 18.43
C VAL A 16 48.97 18.82 18.17
N ALA A 17 48.43 18.13 19.17
CA ALA A 17 47.79 16.85 18.98
C ALA A 17 46.69 17.05 17.91
N ALA A 18 46.96 16.59 16.69
CA ALA A 18 45.94 16.40 15.68
C ALA A 18 45.05 15.27 16.18
N ILE A 19 44.04 15.61 16.97
CA ILE A 19 42.86 14.76 17.15
C ILE A 19 42.29 14.63 15.73
N PRO A 20 42.19 13.41 15.16
CA PRO A 20 41.41 13.25 13.95
C PRO A 20 39.98 13.65 14.35
N MET A 21 39.55 14.82 13.86
CA MET A 21 38.13 15.10 13.72
C MET A 21 37.58 13.94 12.90
N VAL A 22 36.98 12.96 13.59
CA VAL A 22 36.04 12.05 12.99
C VAL A 22 34.95 12.96 12.50
N ALA A 23 35.01 13.30 11.21
CA ALA A 23 33.89 13.93 10.54
C ALA A 23 32.70 13.02 10.86
N SER A 24 31.77 13.53 11.67
CA SER A 24 30.47 12.93 11.91
C SER A 24 29.70 13.05 10.60
N GLY A 25 30.17 12.33 9.58
CA GLY A 25 29.46 12.15 8.34
C GLY A 25 28.21 11.39 8.70
N SER A 26 27.10 12.11 8.85
CA SER A 26 25.77 11.54 8.69
C SER A 26 25.86 10.61 7.48
N THR A 27 25.86 9.30 7.71
CA THR A 27 25.84 8.32 6.62
C THR A 27 24.51 8.50 5.92
N THR A 28 24.51 9.33 4.88
CA THR A 28 23.35 9.62 4.07
C THR A 28 22.87 8.31 3.47
N LEU A 29 21.60 7.98 3.71
CA LEU A 29 20.96 6.80 3.12
C LEU A 29 20.96 6.92 1.60
N THR A 30 21.16 5.80 0.90
CA THR A 30 20.83 5.74 -0.54
C THR A 30 19.31 5.69 -0.73
N PHE A 31 18.85 5.91 -1.96
CA PHE A 31 17.43 5.82 -2.30
C PHE A 31 16.88 4.42 -2.03
N GLU A 32 17.62 3.39 -2.43
CA GLU A 32 17.25 1.99 -2.27
C GLU A 32 17.16 1.60 -0.79
N GLN A 33 18.11 2.04 0.03
CA GLN A 33 18.09 1.80 1.48
C GLN A 33 16.86 2.44 2.14
N LEU A 34 16.50 3.65 1.71
CA LEU A 34 15.33 4.35 2.22
C LEU A 34 14.02 3.67 1.77
N VAL A 35 13.94 3.20 0.53
CA VAL A 35 12.81 2.40 0.03
C VAL A 35 12.66 1.10 0.83
N LEU A 36 13.75 0.40 1.14
CA LEU A 36 13.68 -0.80 1.98
C LEU A 36 13.14 -0.50 3.39
N LEU A 37 13.50 0.64 3.99
CA LEU A 37 12.95 1.05 5.28
C LEU A 37 11.45 1.39 5.18
N MET A 38 11.04 2.04 4.10
CA MET A 38 9.62 2.30 3.82
C MET A 38 8.82 1.01 3.62
N ASP A 39 9.35 0.04 2.88
CA ASP A 39 8.73 -1.27 2.67
C ASP A 39 8.63 -2.04 3.98
N ALA A 40 9.71 -2.06 4.77
CA ALA A 40 9.73 -2.68 6.09
C ALA A 40 8.73 -2.04 7.06
N SER A 41 8.48 -0.74 6.92
CA SER A 41 7.45 -0.02 7.66
C SER A 41 6.05 -0.43 7.23
N ALA A 42 5.78 -0.43 5.93
CA ALA A 42 4.48 -0.81 5.36
C ALA A 42 4.09 -2.25 5.71
N GLU A 43 5.06 -3.18 5.70
CA GLU A 43 4.89 -4.59 6.06
C GLU A 43 4.44 -4.85 7.51
N ARG A 44 4.58 -3.86 8.39
CA ARG A 44 4.07 -3.95 9.78
C ARG A 44 2.55 -3.84 9.85
N TYR A 45 1.89 -3.35 8.80
CA TYR A 45 0.45 -3.20 8.70
C TYR A 45 -0.12 -4.42 7.98
N LYS A 46 -0.78 -5.29 8.73
CA LYS A 46 -1.37 -6.55 8.26
C LYS A 46 -2.84 -6.41 7.89
N THR A 47 -3.56 -5.62 8.67
CA THR A 47 -4.96 -5.29 8.46
C THR A 47 -5.22 -3.83 8.76
N MET A 48 -6.19 -3.24 8.06
CA MET A 48 -6.71 -1.89 8.31
C MET A 48 -8.23 -1.90 8.13
N ASP A 49 -8.97 -1.38 9.10
CA ASP A 49 -10.41 -1.07 8.99
C ASP A 49 -10.57 0.41 9.31
N ILE A 50 -10.96 1.20 8.30
CA ILE A 50 -10.89 2.67 8.33
C ILE A 50 -12.20 3.26 7.86
N GLU A 51 -12.70 4.20 8.66
CA GLU A 51 -13.79 5.10 8.29
C GLU A 51 -13.21 6.50 8.08
N MET A 52 -13.52 7.11 6.95
CA MET A 52 -13.02 8.44 6.60
C MET A 52 -14.06 9.27 5.85
N VAL A 53 -13.89 10.59 5.92
CA VAL A 53 -14.65 11.56 5.11
C VAL A 53 -13.68 12.37 4.28
N ALA A 54 -13.97 12.53 3.00
CA ALA A 54 -13.21 13.37 2.09
C ALA A 54 -14.08 14.54 1.60
N GLU A 55 -13.48 15.72 1.53
CA GLU A 55 -14.10 16.93 0.97
C GLU A 55 -13.16 17.53 -0.08
N GLY A 56 -13.65 17.71 -1.29
CA GLY A 56 -12.89 18.34 -2.37
C GLY A 56 -13.41 19.74 -2.68
N TRP A 57 -12.52 20.70 -2.58
CA TRP A 57 -12.78 22.12 -2.78
C TRP A 57 -12.07 22.62 -4.02
N GLN A 58 -12.73 23.46 -4.82
CA GLN A 58 -12.13 24.09 -5.99
C GLN A 58 -12.34 25.60 -5.94
N TYR A 59 -11.32 26.38 -6.31
CA TYR A 59 -11.48 27.83 -6.42
C TYR A 59 -12.47 28.19 -7.52
N ASP A 60 -13.26 29.21 -7.27
CA ASP A 60 -14.18 29.78 -8.24
C ASP A 60 -13.40 30.38 -9.42
N ILE A 61 -13.83 30.10 -10.66
CA ILE A 61 -13.18 30.61 -11.87
C ILE A 61 -13.30 32.13 -11.91
N ASP A 62 -14.47 32.65 -11.49
CA ASP A 62 -14.78 34.08 -11.48
C ASP A 62 -14.19 34.79 -10.26
N ASN A 63 -13.90 34.05 -9.18
CA ASN A 63 -13.33 34.60 -7.95
C ASN A 63 -12.34 33.63 -7.29
N LYS A 64 -11.07 33.76 -7.67
CA LYS A 64 -9.94 32.94 -7.16
C LYS A 64 -9.68 33.04 -5.66
N THR A 65 -10.45 33.83 -4.91
CA THR A 65 -10.37 33.88 -3.43
C THR A 65 -11.43 32.99 -2.76
N LYS A 66 -12.49 32.61 -3.49
CA LYS A 66 -13.60 31.81 -2.96
C LYS A 66 -13.43 30.34 -3.32
N LEU A 67 -13.39 29.48 -2.31
CA LEU A 67 -13.45 28.02 -2.49
C LEU A 67 -14.91 27.56 -2.51
N LYS A 68 -15.26 26.70 -3.46
CA LYS A 68 -16.55 26.02 -3.55
C LYS A 68 -16.35 24.53 -3.26
N LEU A 69 -17.17 23.97 -2.37
CA LEU A 69 -17.23 22.52 -2.20
C LEU A 69 -17.73 21.91 -3.51
N LYS A 70 -17.02 20.92 -4.03
CA LYS A 70 -17.38 20.21 -5.26
C LYS A 70 -17.78 18.78 -5.01
N ILE A 71 -17.22 18.18 -3.97
CA ILE A 71 -17.41 16.76 -3.70
C ILE A 71 -17.29 16.51 -2.19
N LYS A 72 -18.17 15.69 -1.65
CA LYS A 72 -18.07 15.11 -0.31
C LYS A 72 -18.22 13.62 -0.40
N GLU A 73 -17.40 12.87 0.33
CA GLU A 73 -17.36 11.41 0.24
C GLU A 73 -17.23 10.80 1.61
N GLU A 74 -18.06 9.79 1.88
CA GLU A 74 -17.97 8.94 3.06
C GLU A 74 -17.40 7.61 2.61
N VAL A 75 -16.30 7.18 3.23
CA VAL A 75 -15.55 6.01 2.79
C VAL A 75 -15.37 5.06 3.96
N LEU A 76 -15.79 3.82 3.74
CA LEU A 76 -15.48 2.68 4.59
C LEU A 76 -14.52 1.78 3.82
N TRP A 77 -13.31 1.63 4.34
CA TRP A 77 -12.25 0.88 3.69
C TRP A 77 -11.67 -0.18 4.61
N ARG A 78 -11.65 -1.42 4.13
CA ARG A 78 -11.07 -2.57 4.82
C ARG A 78 -10.03 -3.19 3.95
N TRP A 79 -8.93 -3.57 4.56
CA TRP A 79 -7.81 -4.17 3.85
C TRP A 79 -7.12 -5.22 4.70
N ALA A 80 -6.75 -6.29 4.04
CA ALA A 80 -5.80 -7.30 4.46
C ALA A 80 -4.93 -7.65 3.25
N LYS A 81 -3.76 -8.26 3.44
CA LYS A 81 -2.78 -8.52 2.37
C LYS A 81 -3.38 -9.10 1.08
N SER A 82 -4.31 -10.05 1.18
CA SER A 82 -4.89 -10.73 0.02
C SER A 82 -6.25 -10.19 -0.41
N LYS A 83 -6.89 -9.31 0.36
CA LYS A 83 -8.26 -8.88 0.08
C LYS A 83 -8.58 -7.49 0.60
N SER A 84 -9.50 -6.81 -0.08
CA SER A 84 -9.99 -5.50 0.35
C SER A 84 -11.47 -5.33 0.07
N PHE A 85 -12.10 -4.50 0.89
CA PHE A 85 -13.46 -4.02 0.72
C PHE A 85 -13.42 -2.50 0.77
N CYS A 86 -14.16 -1.83 -0.12
CA CYS A 86 -14.26 -0.38 -0.13
C CYS A 86 -15.68 0.03 -0.49
N ARG A 87 -16.35 0.77 0.39
CA ARG A 87 -17.61 1.44 0.09
C ARG A 87 -17.40 2.94 0.11
N VAL A 88 -17.84 3.60 -0.96
CA VAL A 88 -17.80 5.04 -1.14
C VAL A 88 -19.22 5.54 -1.36
N ILE A 89 -19.67 6.48 -0.55
CA ILE A 89 -20.86 7.29 -0.82
C ILE A 89 -20.36 8.66 -1.22
N ARG A 90 -20.54 9.04 -2.49
CA ARG A 90 -20.05 10.29 -3.06
C ARG A 90 -21.21 11.21 -3.37
N THR A 91 -21.10 12.45 -2.90
CA THR A 91 -22.03 13.55 -3.17
C THR A 91 -21.31 14.64 -3.97
N ASP A 92 -21.82 14.96 -5.15
CA ASP A 92 -21.28 16.00 -6.02
C ASP A 92 -22.13 17.28 -5.97
N TYR A 93 -21.44 18.43 -5.92
CA TYR A 93 -22.00 19.77 -5.83
C TYR A 93 -21.55 20.58 -7.07
N VAL A 94 -22.38 20.66 -8.11
CA VAL A 94 -21.98 21.39 -9.34
C VAL A 94 -22.27 22.88 -9.18
N ASN A 95 -23.50 23.25 -8.78
CA ASN A 95 -23.95 24.65 -8.76
C ASN A 95 -24.05 25.30 -7.36
N SER A 96 -24.32 24.55 -6.28
CA SER A 96 -24.44 25.09 -4.91
C SER A 96 -23.99 24.08 -3.85
N ILE A 97 -23.52 24.57 -2.70
CA ILE A 97 -23.13 23.73 -1.54
C ILE A 97 -24.37 23.15 -0.83
N ASP A 98 -25.49 23.88 -0.86
CA ASP A 98 -26.69 23.50 -0.10
C ASP A 98 -27.60 22.53 -0.87
N GLN A 99 -27.30 22.26 -2.14
CA GLN A 99 -28.12 21.41 -3.01
C GLN A 99 -27.23 20.38 -3.71
N PRO A 100 -27.13 19.15 -3.16
CA PRO A 100 -26.41 18.08 -3.83
C PRO A 100 -27.13 17.73 -5.15
N GLU A 101 -26.37 17.59 -6.23
CA GLU A 101 -26.96 17.27 -7.54
C GLU A 101 -26.98 15.78 -7.79
N PHE A 102 -25.93 15.08 -7.36
CA PHE A 102 -25.78 13.66 -7.58
C PHE A 102 -25.23 12.98 -6.34
N VAL A 103 -25.88 11.90 -5.92
CA VAL A 103 -25.35 10.98 -4.90
C VAL A 103 -25.16 9.62 -5.53
N THR A 104 -23.90 9.16 -5.54
CA THR A 104 -23.51 7.86 -6.06
C THR A 104 -22.99 6.98 -4.93
N ILE A 105 -23.26 5.69 -5.03
CA ILE A 105 -22.77 4.68 -4.09
C ILE A 105 -21.97 3.68 -4.90
N GLU A 106 -20.71 3.47 -4.51
CA GLU A 106 -19.84 2.49 -5.11
C GLU A 106 -19.31 1.55 -4.04
N THR A 107 -19.50 0.23 -4.21
CA THR A 107 -18.94 -0.79 -3.33
C THR A 107 -18.06 -1.72 -4.14
N ASN A 108 -16.84 -1.97 -3.67
CA ASN A 108 -15.85 -2.82 -4.33
C ASN A 108 -15.32 -3.87 -3.35
N VAL A 109 -15.16 -5.08 -3.84
CA VAL A 109 -14.47 -6.19 -3.17
C VAL A 109 -13.39 -6.68 -4.12
N VAL A 110 -12.19 -6.82 -3.60
CA VAL A 110 -11.06 -7.42 -4.33
C VAL A 110 -10.53 -8.57 -3.50
N SER A 111 -10.44 -9.75 -4.10
CA SER A 111 -9.83 -10.93 -3.50
C SER A 111 -9.06 -11.71 -4.56
N PRO A 112 -8.23 -12.71 -4.19
CA PRO A 112 -7.44 -13.47 -5.16
C PRO A 112 -8.31 -14.31 -6.10
N LYS A 113 -9.50 -14.73 -5.64
CA LYS A 113 -10.39 -15.60 -6.41
C LYS A 113 -11.39 -14.81 -7.27
N LEU A 114 -11.91 -13.72 -6.72
CA LEU A 114 -12.97 -12.93 -7.35
C LEU A 114 -12.90 -11.47 -6.95
N CYS A 115 -13.44 -10.62 -7.81
CA CYS A 115 -13.72 -9.23 -7.51
C CYS A 115 -15.21 -8.95 -7.74
N LYS A 116 -15.81 -8.11 -6.89
CA LYS A 116 -17.18 -7.63 -7.04
C LYS A 116 -17.20 -6.11 -7.05
N ARG A 117 -18.06 -5.54 -7.87
CA ARG A 117 -18.31 -4.09 -7.90
C ARG A 117 -19.79 -3.81 -8.02
N LEU A 118 -20.30 -2.92 -7.19
CA LEU A 118 -21.65 -2.40 -7.24
C LEU A 118 -21.60 -0.89 -7.47
N LYS A 119 -22.30 -0.43 -8.50
CA LYS A 119 -22.55 0.98 -8.77
C LYS A 119 -24.04 1.27 -8.62
N GLY A 120 -24.39 2.18 -7.73
CA GLY A 120 -25.73 2.70 -7.56
C GLY A 120 -25.75 4.22 -7.59
N ALA A 121 -26.95 4.77 -7.75
CA ALA A 121 -27.25 6.17 -7.56
C ALA A 121 -28.55 6.29 -6.76
N LEU A 122 -28.68 7.33 -5.93
CA LEU A 122 -29.89 7.57 -5.14
C LEU A 122 -31.02 8.23 -5.96
N ASP A 123 -30.82 8.45 -7.26
CA ASP A 123 -31.77 9.07 -8.18
C ASP A 123 -32.78 8.07 -8.79
N GLY A 124 -32.88 6.86 -8.23
CA GLY A 124 -33.80 5.81 -8.69
C GLY A 124 -33.31 4.99 -9.87
N ARG A 125 -32.09 5.23 -10.38
CA ARG A 125 -31.50 4.35 -11.41
C ARG A 125 -31.28 2.94 -10.88
N ILE A 126 -31.52 1.96 -11.75
CA ILE A 126 -31.29 0.55 -11.44
C ILE A 126 -29.78 0.33 -11.17
N PRO A 127 -29.39 -0.19 -9.99
CA PRO A 127 -27.99 -0.47 -9.68
C PRO A 127 -27.37 -1.48 -10.64
N ARG A 128 -26.06 -1.36 -10.87
CA ARG A 128 -25.27 -2.22 -11.75
C ARG A 128 -24.20 -2.95 -10.95
N GLY A 129 -24.25 -4.28 -10.98
CA GLY A 129 -23.28 -5.17 -10.36
C GLY A 129 -22.33 -5.75 -11.39
N TYR A 130 -21.09 -6.02 -10.98
CA TYR A 130 -20.06 -6.62 -11.81
C TYR A 130 -19.32 -7.68 -11.00
N ILE A 131 -19.09 -8.84 -11.60
CA ILE A 131 -18.26 -9.91 -11.06
C ILE A 131 -17.23 -10.26 -12.12
N TYR A 132 -15.96 -10.33 -11.73
CA TYR A 132 -14.85 -10.64 -12.63
C TYR A 132 -13.79 -11.47 -11.91
N PRO A 133 -12.96 -12.24 -12.66
CA PRO A 133 -11.90 -13.04 -12.07
C PRO A 133 -10.99 -12.22 -11.16
N GLY A 134 -10.59 -12.82 -10.03
CA GLY A 134 -9.68 -12.19 -9.09
C GLY A 134 -8.32 -11.93 -9.75
N LYS A 135 -8.06 -10.66 -10.07
CA LYS A 135 -6.72 -10.16 -10.39
C LYS A 135 -6.53 -8.86 -9.62
N TYR A 136 -5.43 -8.77 -8.89
CA TYR A 136 -5.02 -7.61 -8.11
C TYR A 136 -4.59 -6.46 -9.06
N SER A 137 -5.49 -6.00 -9.92
CA SER A 137 -5.20 -4.94 -10.90
C SER A 137 -6.26 -3.84 -10.91
N ASP A 138 -7.26 -3.92 -10.04
CA ASP A 138 -8.31 -2.91 -10.00
C ASP A 138 -7.85 -1.67 -9.26
N ALA A 139 -7.24 -0.77 -10.03
CA ALA A 139 -6.80 0.56 -9.62
C ALA A 139 -7.89 1.39 -8.88
N LEU A 140 -9.15 0.96 -8.93
CA LEU A 140 -10.30 1.62 -8.31
C LEU A 140 -10.42 1.36 -6.80
N SER A 141 -10.12 0.16 -6.30
CA SER A 141 -10.11 -0.09 -4.84
C SER A 141 -8.96 0.66 -4.16
N GLU A 142 -7.90 0.94 -4.92
CA GLU A 142 -6.69 1.57 -4.40
C GLU A 142 -6.71 3.10 -4.39
N ARG A 143 -7.56 3.79 -5.17
CA ARG A 143 -7.52 5.27 -5.27
C ARG A 143 -7.67 5.97 -3.92
N ARG A 144 -8.27 5.31 -2.92
CA ARG A 144 -8.44 5.82 -1.56
C ARG A 144 -7.95 4.87 -0.47
N SER A 145 -7.13 3.89 -0.82
CA SER A 145 -6.54 3.07 0.23
C SER A 145 -5.63 3.95 1.08
N MET A 146 -5.81 3.89 2.41
CA MET A 146 -4.88 4.55 3.33
C MET A 146 -3.45 4.07 3.09
N TYR A 147 -3.30 2.77 2.78
CA TYR A 147 -2.04 2.19 2.35
C TYR A 147 -1.39 2.97 1.20
N ARG A 148 -2.18 3.39 0.19
CA ARG A 148 -1.65 4.19 -0.91
C ARG A 148 -1.31 5.62 -0.51
N LEU A 149 -2.19 6.23 0.27
CA LEU A 149 -1.96 7.58 0.78
C LEU A 149 -0.70 7.65 1.64
N MET A 150 -0.38 6.60 2.40
CA MET A 150 0.83 6.50 3.23
C MET A 150 2.06 6.07 2.43
N TRP A 151 2.08 4.90 1.79
CA TRP A 151 3.30 4.34 1.19
C TRP A 151 3.31 4.28 -0.33
N ASN A 152 2.17 3.99 -1.00
CA ASN A 152 2.18 3.80 -2.45
C ASN A 152 2.40 5.14 -3.16
N THR A 153 3.65 5.34 -3.60
CA THR A 153 4.08 6.51 -4.34
C THR A 153 4.68 6.07 -5.64
N TRP A 154 3.83 5.52 -6.52
CA TRP A 154 4.33 4.89 -7.72
C TRP A 154 5.15 3.64 -7.35
N ASP A 155 5.19 2.64 -8.22
CA ASP A 155 6.10 1.52 -8.02
C ASP A 155 7.51 2.09 -8.17
N SER A 156 8.11 2.57 -7.08
CA SER A 156 9.42 3.21 -7.09
C SER A 156 10.50 2.26 -7.64
N ARG A 157 10.18 0.97 -7.73
CA ARG A 157 10.93 -0.09 -8.40
C ARG A 157 10.99 0.10 -9.92
N ASP A 158 10.02 0.81 -10.50
CA ASP A 158 9.96 1.15 -11.92
C ASP A 158 10.69 2.47 -12.24
N SER A 159 11.28 3.13 -11.24
CA SER A 159 12.15 4.29 -11.48
C SER A 159 13.40 3.85 -12.23
N THR A 160 13.38 4.06 -13.54
CA THR A 160 14.53 3.85 -14.43
C THR A 160 15.42 5.10 -14.54
N GLY A 161 15.08 6.19 -13.86
CA GLY A 161 15.80 7.46 -13.92
C GLY A 161 16.65 7.76 -12.69
N GLU A 162 17.28 8.93 -12.69
CA GLU A 162 18.11 9.41 -11.57
C GLU A 162 17.34 9.50 -10.25
N THR A 163 18.01 9.09 -9.18
CA THR A 163 17.53 9.16 -7.80
C THR A 163 18.47 10.01 -6.94
N ALA A 164 17.92 10.64 -5.90
CA ALA A 164 18.70 11.36 -4.90
C ALA A 164 18.03 11.31 -3.53
N VAL A 165 18.83 11.31 -2.46
CA VAL A 165 18.37 11.39 -1.07
C VAL A 165 19.20 12.44 -0.34
N ASN A 166 18.53 13.35 0.35
CA ASN A 166 19.16 14.32 1.26
C ASN A 166 18.46 14.27 2.61
N TYR A 167 19.19 14.51 3.69
CA TYR A 167 18.61 14.62 5.03
C TYR A 167 18.40 16.09 5.40
N ASP A 168 17.17 16.44 5.76
CA ASP A 168 16.78 17.74 6.27
C ASP A 168 16.77 17.69 7.80
N GLU A 169 17.89 18.08 8.41
CA GLU A 169 18.08 18.05 9.87
C GLU A 169 17.06 18.92 10.61
N LYS A 170 16.68 20.07 10.02
CA LYS A 170 15.77 21.03 10.66
C LYS A 170 14.39 20.42 10.87
N ASN A 171 13.90 19.69 9.88
CA ASN A 171 12.57 19.08 9.93
C ASN A 171 12.63 17.59 10.28
N ASN A 172 13.83 17.03 10.47
CA ASN A 172 14.06 15.61 10.71
C ASN A 172 13.44 14.73 9.61
N TYR A 173 13.67 15.06 8.34
CA TYR A 173 13.13 14.31 7.19
C TYR A 173 14.22 13.82 6.25
N TYR A 174 14.06 12.62 5.71
CA TYR A 174 14.72 12.24 4.46
C TYR A 174 13.91 12.78 3.28
N ILE A 175 14.57 13.50 2.38
CA ILE A 175 13.98 14.01 1.14
C ILE A 175 14.50 13.16 -0.01
N ALA A 176 13.63 12.29 -0.54
CA ALA A 176 13.94 11.43 -1.67
C ALA A 176 13.35 12.01 -2.97
N ILE A 177 14.11 11.95 -4.06
CA ILE A 177 13.68 12.38 -5.40
C ILE A 177 13.95 11.26 -6.38
N ALA A 178 12.98 10.93 -7.24
CA ALA A 178 13.13 9.93 -8.30
C ALA A 178 12.44 10.39 -9.60
N LYS A 179 13.08 10.20 -10.76
CA LYS A 179 12.50 10.52 -12.09
C LYS A 179 11.61 9.38 -12.61
N PHE A 180 10.43 9.70 -13.15
CA PHE A 180 9.47 8.70 -13.66
C PHE A 180 10.05 7.77 -14.74
N SER A 181 11.02 8.26 -15.49
CA SER A 181 11.74 7.51 -16.52
C SER A 181 13.11 8.11 -16.74
N SER A 182 13.97 7.38 -17.44
CA SER A 182 15.28 7.86 -17.93
C SER A 182 15.20 8.96 -19.00
N ARG A 183 14.01 9.33 -19.49
CA ARG A 183 13.84 10.36 -20.52
C ARG A 183 14.19 11.75 -19.99
N GLU A 184 14.82 12.57 -20.82
CA GLU A 184 15.25 13.95 -20.46
C GLU A 184 14.09 14.81 -19.94
N LYS A 185 12.91 14.74 -20.58
CA LYS A 185 11.69 15.45 -20.17
C LYS A 185 10.76 14.61 -19.28
N SER A 186 11.33 13.76 -18.44
CA SER A 186 10.57 13.02 -17.45
C SER A 186 10.21 13.91 -16.26
N GLY A 187 8.98 13.80 -15.77
CA GLY A 187 8.64 14.30 -14.44
C GLY A 187 9.36 13.51 -13.34
N LYS A 188 9.17 13.92 -12.09
CA LYS A 188 9.76 13.30 -10.91
C LYS A 188 8.78 13.27 -9.74
N VAL A 189 9.00 12.35 -8.81
CA VAL A 189 8.38 12.37 -7.48
C VAL A 189 9.39 12.93 -6.48
N LYS A 190 8.90 13.67 -5.49
CA LYS A 190 9.65 14.08 -4.31
C LYS A 190 8.89 13.62 -3.06
N LEU A 191 9.58 12.88 -2.21
CA LEU A 191 9.05 12.31 -0.98
C LEU A 191 9.75 12.95 0.22
N TYR A 192 8.99 13.23 1.26
CA TYR A 192 9.48 13.69 2.55
C TYR A 192 9.14 12.62 3.56
N ILE A 193 10.14 11.97 4.12
CA ILE A 193 10.02 10.73 4.88
C ILE A 193 10.49 10.98 6.31
N ASP A 194 9.63 10.70 7.28
CA ASP A 194 9.89 10.97 8.68
C ASP A 194 10.36 9.69 9.41
N PRO A 195 11.64 9.57 9.79
CA PRO A 195 12.16 8.40 10.49
C PRO A 195 11.53 8.21 11.87
N SER A 196 11.03 9.28 12.53
CA SER A 196 10.34 9.17 13.83
C SER A 196 8.96 8.53 13.71
N LYS A 197 8.40 8.54 12.50
CA LYS A 197 7.12 7.91 12.14
C LYS A 197 7.36 6.62 11.37
N ASP A 198 8.37 5.86 11.77
CA ASP A 198 8.74 4.60 11.13
C ASP A 198 8.95 4.76 9.61
N PHE A 199 9.61 5.83 9.16
CA PHE A 199 9.88 6.07 7.74
C PHE A 199 8.62 6.17 6.86
N ILE A 200 7.49 6.65 7.40
CA ILE A 200 6.31 6.98 6.59
C ILE A 200 6.57 8.27 5.79
N PRO A 201 6.25 8.32 4.48
CA PRO A 201 6.22 9.56 3.72
C PRO A 201 5.12 10.50 4.25
N VAL A 202 5.52 11.61 4.88
CA VAL A 202 4.60 12.63 5.41
C VAL A 202 4.17 13.65 4.34
N LYS A 203 4.95 13.77 3.26
CA LYS A 203 4.60 14.61 2.11
C LYS A 203 5.12 14.01 0.81
N LYS A 204 4.33 14.18 -0.25
CA LYS A 204 4.59 13.64 -1.59
C LYS A 204 4.30 14.72 -2.62
N GLU A 205 5.19 14.92 -3.58
CA GLU A 205 4.98 15.87 -4.69
C GLU A 205 5.29 15.20 -6.01
N TYR A 206 4.33 15.22 -6.93
CA TYR A 206 4.51 14.83 -8.32
C TYR A 206 4.79 16.09 -9.13
N ILE A 207 5.99 16.16 -9.70
CA ILE A 207 6.54 17.35 -10.33
C ILE A 207 6.71 17.07 -11.83
N LEU A 208 6.18 17.96 -12.67
CA LEU A 208 6.35 17.91 -14.12
C LEU A 208 7.81 18.21 -14.50
N HIS A 209 8.18 17.87 -15.74
CA HIS A 209 9.53 18.13 -16.25
C HIS A 209 9.93 19.61 -16.24
N ASP A 210 8.96 20.52 -16.30
CA ASP A 210 9.14 21.98 -16.23
C ASP A 210 9.25 22.52 -14.78
N GLY A 211 9.24 21.64 -13.78
CA GLY A 211 9.36 22.00 -12.37
C GLY A 211 8.05 22.36 -11.67
N ARG A 212 6.91 22.46 -12.39
CA ARG A 212 5.61 22.72 -11.76
C ARG A 212 5.10 21.49 -11.01
N VAL A 213 4.47 21.71 -9.86
CA VAL A 213 3.84 20.64 -9.07
C VAL A 213 2.48 20.29 -9.68
N LEU A 214 2.36 19.05 -10.17
CA LEU A 214 1.11 18.49 -10.69
C LEU A 214 0.13 18.16 -9.57
N MET A 215 0.65 17.48 -8.53
CA MET A 215 -0.12 16.91 -7.43
C MET A 215 0.74 16.86 -6.18
N ARG A 216 0.15 17.12 -5.02
CA ARG A 216 0.82 17.07 -3.73
C ARG A 216 -0.08 16.40 -2.70
N TYR A 217 0.46 15.44 -1.96
CA TYR A 217 -0.16 14.90 -0.75
C TYR A 217 0.60 15.37 0.48
N GLU A 218 -0.13 15.78 1.52
CA GLU A 218 0.45 16.09 2.84
C GLU A 218 -0.34 15.33 3.91
N LEU A 219 0.36 14.49 4.67
CA LEU A 219 -0.19 13.70 5.76
C LEU A 219 0.14 14.42 7.07
N ASP A 220 -0.85 14.50 7.95
CA ASP A 220 -0.80 15.31 9.15
C ASP A 220 -1.64 14.67 10.27
N ASP A 221 -1.54 15.21 11.48
CA ASP A 221 -2.25 14.75 12.67
C ASP A 221 -2.02 13.24 12.92
N PHE A 222 -0.75 12.86 13.03
CA PHE A 222 -0.34 11.47 13.21
C PHE A 222 -0.55 10.99 14.63
N HIS A 223 -1.25 9.86 14.79
CA HIS A 223 -1.51 9.24 16.09
C HIS A 223 -0.89 7.84 16.11
N GLN A 224 -0.42 7.40 17.29
CA GLN A 224 0.01 6.02 17.49
C GLN A 224 -1.17 5.14 17.92
N THR A 225 -1.36 4.04 17.21
CA THR A 225 -2.28 2.96 17.59
C THR A 225 -1.78 2.24 18.84
N LYS A 226 -2.64 1.41 19.46
CA LYS A 226 -2.26 0.55 20.60
C LYS A 226 -1.08 -0.38 20.30
N SER A 227 -0.90 -0.76 19.03
CA SER A 227 0.24 -1.56 18.56
C SER A 227 1.52 -0.75 18.29
N GLY A 228 1.52 0.56 18.56
CA GLY A 228 2.66 1.46 18.32
C GLY A 228 2.89 1.79 16.84
N LEU A 229 1.88 1.62 15.98
CA LEU A 229 1.93 1.99 14.56
C LEU A 229 1.31 3.37 14.35
N TRP A 230 1.88 4.15 13.45
CA TRP A 230 1.49 5.53 13.15
C TRP A 230 0.42 5.60 12.05
N ILE A 231 -0.66 6.35 12.28
CA ILE A 231 -1.71 6.62 11.29
C ILE A 231 -1.96 8.12 11.20
N PRO A 232 -1.99 8.73 10.00
CA PRO A 232 -2.41 10.12 9.82
C PRO A 232 -3.93 10.24 9.93
N TYR A 233 -4.42 11.20 10.71
CA TYR A 233 -5.86 11.48 10.81
C TYR A 233 -6.31 12.59 9.85
N ARG A 234 -5.38 13.33 9.25
CA ARG A 234 -5.66 14.36 8.28
C ARG A 234 -4.75 14.25 7.07
N ILE A 235 -5.33 14.26 5.88
CA ILE A 235 -4.60 14.16 4.62
C ILE A 235 -5.09 15.25 3.68
N PHE A 236 -4.17 15.99 3.09
CA PHE A 236 -4.45 16.98 2.07
C PHE A 236 -4.07 16.42 0.70
N ASP A 237 -4.98 16.48 -0.27
CA ASP A 237 -4.74 16.19 -1.68
C ASP A 237 -4.85 17.49 -2.48
N ILE A 238 -3.72 17.99 -2.96
CA ILE A 238 -3.63 19.32 -3.57
C ILE A 238 -3.27 19.16 -5.04
N LEU A 239 -4.07 19.75 -5.92
CA LEU A 239 -3.82 19.81 -7.36
C LEU A 239 -3.66 21.29 -7.76
N PRO A 240 -2.45 21.87 -7.62
CA PRO A 240 -2.24 23.31 -7.80
C PRO A 240 -2.69 23.81 -9.17
N LEU A 241 -2.41 23.05 -10.23
CA LEU A 241 -2.76 23.38 -11.61
C LEU A 241 -4.28 23.33 -11.90
N ARG A 242 -5.05 22.69 -11.02
CA ARG A 242 -6.53 22.64 -11.11
C ARG A 242 -7.21 23.52 -10.06
N HIS A 243 -6.43 24.27 -9.28
CA HIS A 243 -6.92 25.06 -8.16
C HIS A 243 -7.83 24.25 -7.23
N TYR A 244 -7.44 23.00 -6.97
CA TYR A 244 -8.21 22.04 -6.18
C TYR A 244 -7.48 21.65 -4.91
N ARG A 245 -8.25 21.49 -3.83
CA ARG A 245 -7.79 21.03 -2.51
C ARG A 245 -8.81 20.04 -1.93
N GLY A 246 -8.39 18.79 -1.84
CA GLY A 246 -9.03 17.73 -1.06
C GLY A 246 -8.55 17.75 0.38
N ILE A 247 -9.45 17.44 1.31
CA ILE A 247 -9.17 17.18 2.71
C ILE A 247 -9.82 15.85 3.05
N ILE A 248 -9.03 14.88 3.50
CA ILE A 248 -9.49 13.59 3.99
C ILE A 248 -9.28 13.59 5.50
N LYS A 249 -10.32 13.23 6.26
CA LYS A 249 -10.31 13.09 7.71
C LYS A 249 -10.60 11.64 8.06
N VAL A 250 -9.72 11.01 8.83
CA VAL A 250 -9.97 9.69 9.40
C VAL A 250 -10.85 9.87 10.63
N LEU A 251 -11.97 9.16 10.68
CA LEU A 251 -12.90 9.19 11.80
C LEU A 251 -12.60 8.06 12.77
N ASN A 252 -12.32 6.87 12.24
CA ASN A 252 -12.05 5.67 13.01
C ASN A 252 -11.02 4.82 12.26
N VAL A 253 -10.14 4.15 13.00
CA VAL A 253 -9.15 3.24 12.44
C VAL A 253 -8.82 2.12 13.43
N LYS A 254 -8.84 0.90 12.92
CA LYS A 254 -8.29 -0.29 13.59
C LYS A 254 -7.17 -0.84 12.73
N VAL A 255 -6.03 -1.14 13.34
CA VAL A 255 -4.83 -1.65 12.65
C VAL A 255 -4.39 -2.94 13.32
N ASN A 256 -4.07 -3.95 12.51
CA ASN A 256 -3.62 -5.26 12.98
C ASN A 256 -4.63 -6.00 13.89
N GLU A 257 -5.87 -5.54 13.94
CA GLU A 257 -6.97 -6.28 14.55
C GLU A 257 -7.58 -7.25 13.51
N PRO A 258 -8.00 -8.46 13.92
CA PRO A 258 -8.70 -9.37 13.02
C PRO A 258 -9.97 -8.73 12.47
N ILE A 259 -10.17 -8.83 11.15
CA ILE A 259 -11.39 -8.42 10.46
C ILE A 259 -12.08 -9.70 10.02
N ALA A 260 -13.34 -9.88 10.42
CA ALA A 260 -14.12 -11.05 10.07
C ALA A 260 -14.27 -11.17 8.53
N ASP A 261 -14.22 -12.41 8.03
CA ASP A 261 -14.11 -12.66 6.59
C ASP A 261 -15.34 -12.20 5.79
N ASP A 262 -16.52 -12.25 6.41
CA ASP A 262 -17.79 -11.78 5.87
C ASP A 262 -17.82 -10.25 5.65
N LEU A 263 -17.02 -9.48 6.41
CA LEU A 263 -16.91 -8.03 6.25
C LEU A 263 -16.11 -7.59 5.01
N PHE A 264 -15.48 -8.55 4.32
CA PHE A 264 -14.81 -8.35 3.04
C PHE A 264 -15.69 -8.68 1.84
N ASP A 265 -16.98 -8.94 2.04
CA ASP A 265 -17.91 -9.23 0.96
C ASP A 265 -19.18 -8.38 1.05
N PHE A 266 -19.99 -8.40 -0.01
CA PHE A 266 -21.35 -7.89 -0.01
C PHE A 266 -22.25 -8.69 -0.94
N GLU A 267 -23.55 -8.60 -0.68
CA GLU A 267 -24.60 -9.11 -1.55
C GLU A 267 -25.14 -7.98 -2.43
N PHE A 268 -25.38 -8.28 -3.71
CA PHE A 268 -26.01 -7.32 -4.59
C PHE A 268 -27.47 -7.10 -4.15
N PRO A 269 -27.92 -5.84 -3.98
CA PRO A 269 -29.29 -5.58 -3.58
C PRO A 269 -30.28 -6.04 -4.65
N VAL A 270 -31.49 -6.40 -4.23
CA VAL A 270 -32.60 -6.75 -5.11
C VAL A 270 -32.79 -5.68 -6.20
N GLY A 271 -33.03 -6.14 -7.44
CA GLY A 271 -33.21 -5.30 -8.61
C GLY A 271 -31.92 -4.97 -9.35
N THR A 272 -30.75 -5.24 -8.78
CA THR A 272 -29.45 -5.00 -9.43
C THR A 272 -29.31 -5.83 -10.71
N ILE A 273 -28.83 -5.20 -11.79
CA ILE A 273 -28.44 -5.91 -13.01
C ILE A 273 -26.95 -6.25 -12.89
N VAL A 274 -26.64 -7.55 -12.83
CA VAL A 274 -25.29 -8.07 -12.63
C VAL A 274 -24.71 -8.56 -13.96
N TYR A 275 -23.48 -8.15 -14.24
CA TYR A 275 -22.64 -8.66 -15.31
C TYR A 275 -21.58 -9.55 -14.69
N ASP A 276 -21.68 -10.86 -14.93
CA ASP A 276 -20.79 -11.86 -14.36
C ASP A 276 -19.88 -12.41 -15.46
N GLU A 277 -18.64 -11.93 -15.48
CA GLU A 277 -17.63 -12.33 -16.47
C GLU A 277 -17.11 -13.75 -16.23
N ILE A 278 -17.16 -14.24 -14.98
CA ILE A 278 -16.71 -15.60 -14.64
C ILE A 278 -17.67 -16.62 -15.24
N LEU A 279 -18.98 -16.37 -15.09
CA LEU A 279 -20.03 -17.22 -15.63
C LEU A 279 -20.37 -16.88 -17.10
N ASN A 280 -19.89 -15.74 -17.59
CA ASN A 280 -20.29 -15.13 -18.86
C ASN A 280 -21.82 -14.96 -18.97
N LEU A 281 -22.43 -14.42 -17.91
CA LEU A 281 -23.87 -14.21 -17.78
C LEU A 281 -24.22 -12.75 -17.47
N ARG A 282 -25.44 -12.35 -17.85
CA ARG A 282 -26.08 -11.12 -17.39
C ARG A 282 -27.42 -11.47 -16.79
N TYR A 283 -27.64 -11.11 -15.53
CA TYR A 283 -28.87 -11.44 -14.80
C TYR A 283 -29.33 -10.28 -13.91
N LYS A 284 -30.56 -10.35 -13.41
CA LYS A 284 -31.12 -9.41 -12.45
C LYS A 284 -31.34 -10.11 -11.12
N ILE A 285 -30.97 -9.48 -10.02
CA ILE A 285 -31.26 -10.01 -8.68
C ILE A 285 -32.75 -9.87 -8.43
N GLU A 286 -33.45 -10.99 -8.28
CA GLU A 286 -34.88 -11.03 -7.98
C GLU A 286 -35.14 -11.13 -6.47
N ASP A 287 -36.31 -10.63 -6.05
CA ASP A 287 -36.82 -10.86 -4.70
C ASP A 287 -37.53 -12.21 -4.69
N VAL A 288 -36.90 -13.22 -4.07
CA VAL A 288 -37.46 -14.58 -3.98
C VAL A 288 -38.82 -14.60 -3.28
N ASN A 289 -39.17 -13.54 -2.53
CA ASN A 289 -40.41 -13.44 -1.76
C ASN A 289 -41.51 -12.60 -2.45
N ARG A 290 -41.33 -12.13 -3.70
CA ARG A 290 -42.35 -11.33 -4.43
C ARG A 290 -42.78 -11.96 -5.76
N PRO A 291 -44.09 -11.99 -6.09
CA PRO A 291 -44.58 -12.39 -7.41
C PRO A 291 -44.01 -11.49 -8.52
N GLN A 292 -43.63 -12.10 -9.63
CA GLN A 292 -42.95 -11.45 -10.75
C GLN A 292 -43.81 -10.37 -11.43
N SER A 293 -43.22 -9.19 -11.65
CA SER A 293 -43.71 -8.20 -12.62
C SER A 293 -42.70 -8.08 -13.76
N PRO A 294 -43.14 -8.15 -15.04
CA PRO A 294 -42.24 -8.04 -16.18
C PRO A 294 -41.64 -6.62 -16.24
N VAL A 295 -40.30 -6.53 -16.17
CA VAL A 295 -39.58 -5.26 -16.31
C VAL A 295 -38.93 -5.21 -17.69
N VAL A 296 -39.38 -4.26 -18.52
CA VAL A 296 -38.75 -3.90 -19.79
C VAL A 296 -37.63 -2.88 -19.50
N ASP A 297 -36.39 -3.17 -19.91
CA ASP A 297 -35.23 -2.27 -19.76
C ASP A 297 -35.34 -1.11 -20.78
N PRO A 298 -35.46 0.17 -20.38
CA PRO A 298 -35.62 1.29 -21.31
C PRO A 298 -34.33 1.70 -22.04
N CYS A 299 -33.17 1.10 -21.74
CA CYS A 299 -31.86 1.54 -22.25
C CYS A 299 -31.24 0.65 -23.34
N SER A 300 -32.02 -0.24 -23.97
CA SER A 300 -31.54 -0.98 -25.15
C SER A 300 -31.61 -0.08 -26.40
N GLU A 301 -30.63 0.82 -26.55
CA GLU A 301 -30.37 1.43 -27.85
C GLU A 301 -29.80 0.40 -28.82
N VAL A 302 -30.46 0.33 -29.95
CA VAL A 302 -30.33 -0.65 -31.02
C VAL A 302 -29.04 -0.44 -31.79
N THR A 303 -28.14 -1.43 -31.76
CA THR A 303 -27.36 -1.81 -32.95
C THR A 303 -27.42 -3.32 -33.13
N GLY A 304 -28.49 -3.76 -33.80
CA GLY A 304 -28.46 -4.87 -34.75
C GLY A 304 -27.83 -6.21 -34.33
N THR A 305 -28.25 -6.82 -33.22
CA THR A 305 -28.47 -8.29 -33.17
C THR A 305 -29.45 -8.56 -32.04
N ALA A 306 -30.63 -9.09 -32.38
CA ALA A 306 -31.69 -9.33 -31.40
C ALA A 306 -31.27 -10.39 -30.38
N VAL A 307 -30.84 -9.95 -29.19
CA VAL A 307 -30.74 -10.80 -28.01
C VAL A 307 -32.10 -10.76 -27.33
N GLY A 308 -32.92 -11.77 -27.60
CA GLY A 308 -34.22 -11.93 -26.95
C GLY A 308 -34.05 -12.09 -25.45
N THR A 309 -34.73 -11.25 -24.67
CA THR A 309 -35.03 -11.47 -23.26
C THR A 309 -36.05 -12.61 -23.13
N LEU A 310 -35.60 -13.84 -23.34
CA LEU A 310 -36.32 -15.01 -22.86
C LEU A 310 -35.96 -15.23 -21.38
N PRO A 311 -36.92 -15.62 -20.51
CA PRO A 311 -36.58 -16.15 -19.20
C PRO A 311 -35.56 -17.27 -19.42
N VAL A 312 -34.40 -17.14 -18.77
CA VAL A 312 -33.33 -18.14 -18.88
C VAL A 312 -33.94 -19.45 -18.35
N LYS A 313 -34.23 -20.38 -19.25
CA LYS A 313 -34.76 -21.70 -18.90
C LYS A 313 -33.83 -22.32 -17.86
N GLU A 314 -34.40 -22.97 -16.86
CA GLU A 314 -33.66 -23.58 -15.73
C GLU A 314 -32.51 -24.48 -16.22
N GLU A 315 -32.68 -25.13 -17.38
CA GLU A 315 -31.63 -25.89 -18.08
C GLU A 315 -30.43 -25.05 -18.54
N ALA A 316 -30.65 -23.82 -19.02
CA ALA A 316 -29.57 -22.91 -19.40
C ALA A 316 -28.82 -22.39 -18.16
N LEU A 317 -29.52 -22.23 -17.04
CA LEU A 317 -28.93 -21.88 -15.74
C LEU A 317 -28.10 -23.06 -15.19
N ALA A 318 -28.62 -24.28 -15.29
CA ALA A 318 -27.91 -25.50 -14.89
C ALA A 318 -26.70 -25.79 -15.80
N ALA A 319 -26.82 -25.58 -17.12
CA ALA A 319 -25.72 -25.72 -18.06
C ALA A 319 -24.65 -24.65 -17.85
N ALA A 320 -25.03 -23.40 -17.58
CA ALA A 320 -24.10 -22.34 -17.23
C ALA A 320 -23.42 -22.62 -15.88
N ALA A 321 -24.15 -23.13 -14.88
CA ALA A 321 -23.57 -23.55 -13.60
C ALA A 321 -22.60 -24.73 -13.76
N SER A 322 -22.92 -25.70 -14.62
CA SER A 322 -22.02 -26.82 -14.95
C SER A 322 -20.77 -26.33 -15.67
N LYS A 323 -20.93 -25.50 -16.71
CA LYS A 323 -19.81 -24.92 -17.46
C LYS A 323 -18.96 -24.00 -16.58
N ALA A 324 -19.56 -23.29 -15.65
CA ALA A 324 -18.85 -22.50 -14.65
C ALA A 324 -18.06 -23.38 -13.69
N ARG A 325 -18.64 -24.49 -13.20
CA ARG A 325 -17.90 -25.48 -12.40
C ARG A 325 -16.74 -26.08 -13.20
N GLU A 326 -16.94 -26.38 -14.48
CA GLU A 326 -15.89 -26.85 -15.39
C GLU A 326 -14.81 -25.79 -15.63
N LEU A 327 -15.17 -24.52 -15.83
CA LEU A 327 -14.21 -23.43 -16.03
C LEU A 327 -13.44 -23.11 -14.74
N ILE A 328 -14.10 -23.17 -13.59
CA ILE A 328 -13.47 -23.04 -12.26
C ILE A 328 -12.51 -24.22 -12.02
N ALA A 329 -12.92 -25.45 -12.34
CA ALA A 329 -12.07 -26.64 -12.23
C ALA A 329 -10.91 -26.62 -13.23
N ALA A 330 -11.14 -26.16 -14.46
CA ALA A 330 -10.12 -26.03 -15.49
C ALA A 330 -9.10 -24.94 -15.11
N HIS A 331 -9.55 -23.78 -14.62
CA HIS A 331 -8.65 -22.73 -14.12
C HIS A 331 -7.89 -23.19 -12.87
N ALA A 332 -8.49 -24.00 -12.01
CA ALA A 332 -7.78 -24.64 -10.90
C ALA A 332 -6.69 -25.65 -11.35
N SER A 333 -6.73 -26.12 -12.60
CA SER A 333 -5.82 -27.13 -13.15
C SER A 333 -4.74 -26.59 -14.10
N THR A 334 -4.88 -25.37 -14.62
CA THR A 334 -3.91 -24.75 -15.55
C THR A 334 -3.08 -23.63 -14.95
N ASP A 335 -3.33 -23.24 -13.70
CA ASP A 335 -2.31 -22.54 -12.94
C ASP A 335 -1.14 -23.52 -12.80
N THR A 336 -0.05 -23.24 -13.50
CA THR A 336 1.24 -23.87 -13.18
C THR A 336 1.50 -23.43 -11.76
N ILE A 337 1.15 -24.31 -10.81
CA ILE A 337 1.29 -24.08 -9.38
C ILE A 337 2.79 -23.88 -9.19
N SER A 338 3.22 -22.62 -9.24
CA SER A 338 4.33 -22.15 -8.43
C SER A 338 4.05 -22.76 -7.09
N SER A 339 4.86 -23.73 -6.69
CA SER A 339 4.94 -24.19 -5.32
C SER A 339 4.82 -22.93 -4.45
N GLY A 340 3.72 -22.88 -3.69
CA GLY A 340 3.02 -21.64 -3.37
C GLY A 340 3.15 -21.27 -1.91
N ILE A 341 4.36 -21.33 -1.37
CA ILE A 341 4.60 -20.97 0.02
C ILE A 341 4.64 -19.45 0.15
N GLU A 342 3.69 -18.88 0.88
CA GLU A 342 3.62 -17.47 1.21
C GLU A 342 4.27 -17.22 2.57
N VAL A 343 5.30 -16.37 2.61
CA VAL A 343 5.91 -15.90 3.87
C VAL A 343 5.67 -14.41 4.03
N SER A 344 5.30 -14.00 5.25
CA SER A 344 4.96 -12.62 5.55
C SER A 344 5.40 -12.21 6.96
N PRO A 345 6.02 -11.04 7.15
CA PRO A 345 6.43 -10.06 6.12
C PRO A 345 7.65 -10.52 5.30
N LEU A 346 7.84 -9.93 4.11
CA LEU A 346 9.04 -10.15 3.29
C LEU A 346 10.17 -9.17 3.61
N THR A 347 9.83 -7.99 4.13
CA THR A 347 10.81 -7.01 4.62
C THR A 347 10.55 -6.70 6.09
N VAL A 348 11.59 -6.85 6.93
CA VAL A 348 11.50 -6.74 8.39
C VAL A 348 12.38 -5.60 8.88
N MET A 349 11.78 -4.64 9.59
CA MET A 349 12.54 -3.57 10.23
C MET A 349 13.09 -4.03 11.59
N VAL A 350 14.42 -4.09 11.68
CA VAL A 350 15.18 -4.41 12.90
C VAL A 350 15.39 -3.15 13.72
N THR A 351 14.81 -3.11 14.92
CA THR A 351 14.87 -1.95 15.83
C THR A 351 15.75 -2.25 17.05
N PRO A 352 16.40 -1.25 17.67
CA PRO A 352 17.33 -1.48 18.78
C PRO A 352 16.72 -2.21 19.99
N ASN A 353 15.42 -2.00 20.24
CA ASN A 353 14.73 -2.52 21.42
C ASN A 353 13.93 -3.80 21.12
N LYS A 354 14.09 -4.39 19.94
CA LYS A 354 13.38 -5.61 19.53
C LYS A 354 14.35 -6.60 18.92
N TYR A 355 14.39 -7.79 19.49
CA TYR A 355 15.23 -8.88 19.01
C TYR A 355 14.42 -9.99 18.34
N GLU A 356 13.18 -10.23 18.78
CA GLU A 356 12.31 -11.30 18.26
C GLU A 356 11.37 -10.81 17.15
N TYR A 357 11.37 -11.50 16.02
CA TYR A 357 10.51 -11.26 14.87
C TYR A 357 9.73 -12.51 14.49
N LYS A 358 8.45 -12.35 14.17
CA LYS A 358 7.53 -13.44 13.85
C LYS A 358 7.15 -13.36 12.37
N LEU A 359 7.37 -14.46 11.66
CA LEU A 359 7.05 -14.61 10.24
C LEU A 359 5.91 -15.62 10.10
N SER A 360 4.84 -15.25 9.42
CA SER A 360 3.75 -16.18 9.06
C SER A 360 4.17 -16.95 7.82
N VAL A 361 3.93 -18.26 7.81
CA VAL A 361 4.22 -19.14 6.68
C VAL A 361 2.93 -19.88 6.34
N LYS A 362 2.47 -19.76 5.10
CA LYS A 362 1.26 -20.45 4.61
C LYS A 362 1.60 -21.26 3.37
N GLY A 363 1.10 -22.49 3.34
CA GLY A 363 1.13 -23.30 2.12
C GLY A 363 -0.07 -23.00 1.24
N TYR A 364 0.03 -23.36 -0.04
CA TYR A 364 -1.12 -23.34 -0.92
C TYR A 364 -1.98 -24.59 -0.69
N GLY A 365 -3.30 -24.40 -0.58
CA GLY A 365 -4.25 -25.47 -0.26
C GLY A 365 -4.05 -26.04 1.15
N ASP A 366 -4.28 -27.34 1.30
CA ASP A 366 -4.19 -28.05 2.59
C ASP A 366 -2.77 -28.59 2.89
N THR A 367 -1.80 -28.30 2.01
CA THR A 367 -0.42 -28.78 2.20
C THR A 367 0.31 -27.90 3.20
N LYS A 368 0.83 -28.55 4.25
CA LYS A 368 1.61 -27.88 5.29
C LYS A 368 3.04 -27.64 4.80
N PRO A 369 3.55 -26.40 4.84
CA PRO A 369 4.93 -26.11 4.45
C PRO A 369 5.94 -26.86 5.31
N VAL A 370 6.89 -27.53 4.68
CA VAL A 370 8.00 -28.21 5.38
C VAL A 370 9.29 -27.46 5.12
N LEU A 371 9.82 -26.77 6.14
CA LEU A 371 11.10 -26.09 6.05
C LEU A 371 12.24 -27.09 6.12
N LEU A 372 13.06 -27.17 5.07
CA LEU A 372 14.22 -28.06 4.97
C LEU A 372 15.48 -27.43 5.54
N ASN A 373 15.71 -26.15 5.26
CA ASN A 373 16.92 -25.45 5.69
C ASN A 373 16.70 -23.93 5.73
N TYR A 374 17.61 -23.20 6.37
CA TYR A 374 17.68 -21.75 6.33
C TYR A 374 19.13 -21.26 6.25
N LYS A 375 19.34 -20.09 5.64
CA LYS A 375 20.65 -19.43 5.56
C LYS A 375 20.48 -17.93 5.76
N ILE A 376 21.29 -17.32 6.62
CA ILE A 376 21.39 -15.86 6.72
C ILE A 376 22.66 -15.37 6.02
N GLU A 377 22.52 -14.30 5.25
CA GLU A 377 23.62 -13.56 4.63
C GLU A 377 23.56 -12.11 5.11
N SER A 378 24.50 -11.72 5.99
CA SER A 378 24.66 -10.34 6.45
C SER A 378 26.03 -10.16 7.08
N ALA A 379 26.63 -8.98 6.87
CA ALA A 379 27.84 -8.59 7.59
C ALA A 379 27.50 -7.74 8.84
N GLU A 380 26.32 -7.14 8.89
CA GLU A 380 25.92 -6.11 9.87
C GLU A 380 24.86 -6.60 10.85
N LEU A 381 24.12 -7.67 10.50
CA LEU A 381 23.08 -8.29 11.30
C LEU A 381 23.45 -9.74 11.66
N LYS A 382 23.16 -10.13 12.89
CA LYS A 382 23.43 -11.48 13.42
C LYS A 382 22.11 -12.17 13.75
N LEU A 383 21.89 -13.34 13.13
CA LEU A 383 20.88 -14.29 13.57
C LEU A 383 21.37 -14.99 14.84
N SER A 384 20.70 -14.73 15.96
CA SER A 384 21.05 -15.27 17.27
C SER A 384 20.22 -16.50 17.65
N ALA A 385 18.99 -16.61 17.13
CA ALA A 385 18.15 -17.79 17.29
C ALA A 385 17.17 -17.92 16.12
N PHE A 386 16.77 -19.16 15.82
CA PHE A 386 15.74 -19.48 14.85
C PHE A 386 14.89 -20.62 15.41
N LYS A 387 13.57 -20.44 15.47
CA LYS A 387 12.62 -21.47 15.91
C LYS A 387 11.64 -21.74 14.78
N ASN A 388 11.65 -22.98 14.29
CA ASN A 388 10.64 -23.46 13.36
C ASN A 388 9.40 -23.90 14.14
N LEU A 389 8.31 -23.14 14.02
CA LEU A 389 7.02 -23.45 14.66
C LEU A 389 5.90 -23.63 13.63
N ILE A 390 6.26 -23.89 12.36
CA ILE A 390 5.27 -24.10 11.30
C ILE A 390 4.35 -25.26 11.67
N ASP A 391 4.89 -26.27 12.37
CA ASP A 391 4.10 -27.43 12.72
C ASP A 391 2.96 -27.17 13.71
N ASN A 392 3.07 -26.12 14.52
CA ASN A 392 2.12 -25.87 15.60
C ASN A 392 1.32 -24.58 15.41
N ASP A 393 1.85 -23.60 14.68
CA ASP A 393 1.29 -22.24 14.63
C ASP A 393 1.64 -21.50 13.33
N ASP A 394 1.89 -22.23 12.24
CA ASP A 394 2.10 -21.67 10.89
C ASP A 394 3.07 -20.47 10.86
N ARG A 395 4.13 -20.55 11.67
CA ARG A 395 5.04 -19.43 11.90
C ARG A 395 6.49 -19.83 12.13
N LEU A 396 7.37 -18.90 11.84
CA LEU A 396 8.77 -18.92 12.23
C LEU A 396 9.02 -17.78 13.23
N VAL A 397 9.91 -18.03 14.20
CA VAL A 397 10.37 -17.01 15.14
C VAL A 397 11.87 -16.85 14.98
N VAL A 398 12.32 -15.64 14.65
CA VAL A 398 13.72 -15.34 14.36
C VAL A 398 14.21 -14.23 15.27
N ASN A 399 15.38 -14.45 15.88
CA ASN A 399 16.03 -13.44 16.71
C ASN A 399 17.19 -12.80 15.96
N VAL A 400 16.98 -11.61 15.42
CA VAL A 400 17.98 -10.88 14.63
C VAL A 400 18.41 -9.64 15.38
N ASN A 401 19.72 -9.50 15.58
CA ASN A 401 20.31 -8.35 16.25
C ASN A 401 21.28 -7.64 15.33
N ARG A 402 21.35 -6.33 15.44
CA ARG A 402 22.38 -5.53 14.82
C ARG A 402 23.71 -5.69 15.56
N LEU A 403 24.81 -5.76 14.83
CA LEU A 403 26.15 -5.72 15.45
C LEU A 403 26.40 -4.33 16.04
N GLN A 404 26.81 -4.27 17.31
CA GLN A 404 27.05 -3.02 18.03
C GLN A 404 28.12 -2.13 17.36
N SER A 405 29.08 -2.74 16.67
CA SER A 405 30.14 -2.03 15.94
C SER A 405 29.65 -1.31 14.68
N HIS A 406 28.43 -1.60 14.20
CA HIS A 406 27.91 -1.04 12.96
C HIS A 406 26.90 0.07 13.24
N THR A 407 27.22 1.32 12.88
CA THR A 407 26.37 2.51 13.12
C THR A 407 25.61 3.01 11.90
N GLY A 408 26.00 2.63 10.68
CA GLY A 408 25.34 3.00 9.41
C GLY A 408 24.07 2.19 9.09
N PHE A 409 23.54 2.27 7.87
CA PHE A 409 22.43 1.38 7.47
C PHE A 409 22.88 -0.09 7.52
N ALA A 410 22.05 -0.99 8.06
CA ALA A 410 22.34 -2.42 8.10
C ALA A 410 21.28 -3.21 7.32
N SER A 411 21.71 -4.24 6.59
CA SER A 411 20.81 -5.15 5.90
C SER A 411 21.28 -6.60 5.97
N GLY A 412 20.34 -7.53 5.90
CA GLY A 412 20.63 -8.95 5.84
C GLY A 412 19.52 -9.70 5.14
N ARG A 413 19.85 -10.82 4.51
CA ARG A 413 18.89 -11.68 3.81
C ARG A 413 18.80 -13.02 4.50
N LEU A 414 17.59 -13.47 4.79
CA LEU A 414 17.29 -14.81 5.28
C LEU A 414 16.63 -15.59 4.15
N PHE A 415 17.30 -16.64 3.71
CA PHE A 415 16.80 -17.59 2.72
C PHE A 415 16.18 -18.79 3.44
N LEU A 416 14.93 -19.10 3.11
CA LEU A 416 14.17 -20.23 3.64
C LEU A 416 13.95 -21.26 2.53
N TYR A 417 14.48 -22.47 2.72
CA TYR A 417 14.38 -23.56 1.75
C TYR A 417 13.27 -24.50 2.17
N PHE A 418 12.20 -24.58 1.39
CA PHE A 418 11.07 -25.44 1.69
C PHE A 418 11.00 -26.65 0.75
N ALA A 419 10.38 -27.73 1.22
CA ALA A 419 10.16 -28.91 0.41
C ALA A 419 9.19 -28.61 -0.74
N GLY A 420 9.54 -29.04 -1.95
CA GLY A 420 8.73 -28.81 -3.15
C GLY A 420 8.96 -27.46 -3.83
N GLU A 421 9.71 -26.53 -3.21
CA GLU A 421 10.09 -25.25 -3.81
C GLU A 421 11.39 -25.37 -4.60
N SER A 422 11.43 -24.80 -5.81
CA SER A 422 12.65 -24.73 -6.62
C SER A 422 13.59 -23.59 -6.17
N ASN A 423 13.03 -22.53 -5.59
CA ASN A 423 13.78 -21.36 -5.12
C ASN A 423 13.51 -21.11 -3.63
N PRO A 424 14.50 -20.66 -2.84
CA PRO A 424 14.25 -20.27 -1.47
C PRO A 424 13.37 -19.02 -1.40
N VAL A 425 12.54 -18.93 -0.36
CA VAL A 425 11.86 -17.67 -0.02
C VAL A 425 12.86 -16.73 0.64
N GLU A 426 13.04 -15.55 0.07
CA GLU A 426 13.95 -14.52 0.57
C GLU A 426 13.21 -13.52 1.47
N ILE A 427 13.77 -13.27 2.66
CA ILE A 427 13.28 -12.26 3.60
C ILE A 427 14.40 -11.27 3.86
N THR A 428 14.12 -9.99 3.67
CA THR A 428 15.08 -8.91 3.88
C THR A 428 14.89 -8.30 5.27
N PHE A 429 15.95 -8.28 6.07
CA PHE A 429 16.02 -7.57 7.33
C PHE A 429 16.77 -6.26 7.12
N VAL A 430 16.22 -5.14 7.59
CA VAL A 430 16.86 -3.82 7.49
C VAL A 430 16.84 -3.08 8.80
N SER A 431 17.88 -2.30 9.08
CA SER A 431 17.95 -1.42 10.24
C SER A 431 18.43 -0.05 9.80
N ALA A 432 17.70 0.98 10.22
CA ALA A 432 18.08 2.36 10.00
C ALA A 432 19.42 2.68 10.68
N PRO A 433 20.20 3.67 10.20
CA PRO A 433 21.38 4.15 10.90
C PRO A 433 21.06 4.48 12.36
N LEU A 434 21.98 4.14 13.27
CA LEU A 434 21.82 4.56 14.66
C LEU A 434 21.97 6.08 14.68
N ALA A 435 21.04 6.77 15.34
CA ALA A 435 21.27 8.15 15.70
C ALA A 435 22.61 8.19 16.46
N ASN A 436 23.52 9.09 16.08
CA ASN A 436 24.75 9.28 16.81
C ASN A 436 24.37 9.44 18.28
N ALA A 437 24.78 8.49 19.11
CA ALA A 437 24.57 8.60 20.55
C ALA A 437 25.24 9.93 20.96
N PRO A 438 24.49 10.88 21.54
CA PRO A 438 25.03 12.19 21.90
C PRO A 438 26.20 12.08 22.89
#